data_AF-A0AAU9LRS0-F1
#
_entry.id   AF-A0AAU9LRS0-F1
#
_cell.length_a   1.000
_cell.length_b   1.000
_cell.length_c   1.000
_cell.angle_alpha   90.00
_cell.angle_beta   90.00
_cell.angle_gamma   90.00
#
_symmetry.space_group_name_H-M   'P 1'
#
loop_
_entity.id
_entity.type
_entity.pdbx_description
1 polymer ?
#
loop_
_entity_poly.entity_id
_entity_poly.type
_entity_poly.pdbx_seq_one_letter_code
_entity_poly.pdbx_strand_id
1 'polypeptide(L)'
;MISLSLYSPIPCSYLPKRFSLSTNKPFFHASIKDQIACSGGNTWPEETVVTPEGLNRELMPKHVAIIMDGNRRWARSQRLMPQAGYLAGARALKLVVDLCRKWGIQVLTVFAFSSDNWLRPRTEVDLIMALIGDKIKDEIAYMDRENIRLSIMGDVSNLPQSLREVITHAENSTKNNSRLNLVIAVNYSGKYDIVQACQTIALKVKDGVVKSEEINELMIDNEVGMKSMQLPHPDLLIRTSGEVRVSNFYLWQLAYTELYFSQTLWPDFGEDELLRALHVFQERSRRYGA
;
A
#
# COMPACT_ATOMS: atom_id res chain seq x y z
N MET A 1 -32.67 -32.15 -21.86
CA MET A 1 -31.92 -32.99 -20.92
C MET A 1 -30.64 -33.43 -21.64
N ILE A 2 -29.58 -32.64 -21.53
CA ILE A 2 -28.27 -32.92 -22.15
C ILE A 2 -27.24 -32.75 -21.04
N SER A 3 -26.71 -33.89 -20.60
CA SER A 3 -25.60 -34.04 -19.68
C SER A 3 -24.31 -33.89 -20.48
N LEU A 4 -23.41 -33.02 -20.06
CA LEU A 4 -22.02 -33.02 -20.53
C LEU A 4 -21.09 -33.09 -19.31
N SER A 5 -20.40 -34.22 -19.27
CA SER A 5 -19.44 -34.67 -18.29
C SER A 5 -18.25 -33.72 -18.16
N LEU A 6 -17.99 -33.30 -16.91
CA LEU A 6 -16.68 -32.84 -16.47
C LEU A 6 -15.70 -34.01 -16.52
N TYR A 7 -14.50 -33.80 -17.06
CA TYR A 7 -13.20 -34.36 -16.64
C TYR A 7 -12.22 -34.22 -17.80
N SER A 8 -11.28 -33.28 -17.68
CA SER A 8 -10.06 -33.26 -18.47
C SER A 8 -8.89 -33.01 -17.51
N PRO A 9 -7.85 -33.86 -17.46
CA PRO A 9 -6.76 -33.72 -16.50
C PRO A 9 -5.82 -32.59 -16.91
N ILE A 10 -5.50 -31.71 -15.95
CA ILE A 10 -4.52 -30.64 -16.09
C ILE A 10 -3.10 -31.27 -16.10
N PRO A 11 -2.25 -30.99 -17.10
CA PRO A 11 -0.89 -31.53 -17.13
C PRO A 11 -0.01 -30.92 -16.02
N CYS A 12 0.62 -31.81 -15.26
CA CYS A 12 1.54 -31.51 -14.19
C CYS A 12 2.92 -31.17 -14.77
N SER A 13 3.17 -29.91 -15.11
CA SER A 13 4.50 -29.47 -15.57
C SER A 13 4.80 -28.01 -15.26
N TYR A 14 4.70 -27.60 -13.99
CA TYR A 14 5.38 -26.41 -13.46
C TYR A 14 5.70 -26.61 -11.98
N LEU A 15 6.76 -27.37 -11.71
CA LEU A 15 7.45 -27.38 -10.42
C LEU A 15 8.86 -26.82 -10.65
N PRO A 16 9.21 -25.62 -10.16
CA PRO A 16 10.60 -25.18 -10.17
C PRO A 16 11.42 -26.06 -9.24
N LYS A 17 12.60 -26.45 -9.74
CA LYS A 17 13.59 -27.29 -9.04
C LYS A 17 13.94 -26.70 -7.67
N ARG A 18 14.03 -27.58 -6.67
CA ARG A 18 14.53 -27.29 -5.31
C ARG A 18 15.84 -26.51 -5.37
N PHE A 19 15.84 -25.26 -4.92
CA PHE A 19 17.07 -24.57 -4.51
C PHE A 19 17.47 -25.06 -3.12
N SER A 20 18.66 -25.63 -3.00
CA SER A 20 19.24 -26.00 -1.71
C SER A 20 19.82 -24.76 -1.04
N LEU A 21 19.34 -24.44 0.16
CA LEU A 21 19.93 -23.41 1.01
C LEU A 21 21.29 -23.90 1.52
N SER A 22 22.37 -23.33 0.98
CA SER A 22 23.69 -23.37 1.63
C SER A 22 23.73 -22.28 2.68
N THR A 23 23.77 -22.69 3.94
CA THR A 23 24.01 -21.81 5.09
C THR A 23 25.47 -21.39 5.11
N ASN A 24 25.76 -20.13 4.78
CA ASN A 24 26.95 -19.43 5.25
C ASN A 24 26.71 -17.91 5.23
N LYS A 25 26.46 -17.36 6.42
CA LYS A 25 26.54 -15.91 6.69
C LYS A 25 28.01 -15.49 6.77
N PRO A 26 28.31 -14.24 6.41
CA PRO A 26 29.25 -13.46 7.19
C PRO A 26 28.57 -12.23 7.80
N PHE A 27 28.85 -12.03 9.08
CA PHE A 27 28.54 -10.83 9.85
C PHE A 27 29.28 -9.63 9.25
N PHE A 28 28.56 -8.53 9.00
CA PHE A 28 29.21 -7.21 8.91
C PHE A 28 29.04 -6.48 10.24
N HIS A 29 30.14 -6.43 10.99
CA HIS A 29 30.34 -5.54 12.11
C HIS A 29 31.00 -4.27 11.56
N ALA A 30 30.31 -3.13 11.62
CA ALA A 30 30.94 -1.83 11.40
C ALA A 30 30.83 -1.03 12.71
N SER A 31 31.94 -1.03 13.45
CA SER A 31 32.21 -0.10 14.54
C SER A 31 32.61 1.23 13.93
N ILE A 32 31.90 2.31 14.26
CA ILE A 32 32.43 3.67 14.11
C ILE A 32 32.16 4.43 15.41
N LYS A 33 33.22 4.54 16.22
CA LYS A 33 33.44 5.67 17.12
C LYS A 33 34.49 6.55 16.43
N ASP A 34 34.16 7.78 16.08
CA ASP A 34 34.63 8.95 16.83
C ASP A 34 34.26 10.27 16.15
N GLN A 35 33.80 11.16 17.02
CA GLN A 35 33.78 12.62 17.03
C GLN A 35 34.30 13.39 15.79
N ILE A 36 33.42 14.21 15.22
CA ILE A 36 33.78 15.48 14.58
C ILE A 36 32.91 16.58 15.19
N ALA A 37 33.56 17.61 15.71
CA ALA A 37 32.95 18.81 16.24
C ALA A 37 32.83 19.91 15.18
N CYS A 38 31.83 20.77 15.40
CA CYS A 38 31.66 22.16 14.93
C CYS A 38 31.07 22.44 13.53
N SER A 39 29.91 23.11 13.60
CA SER A 39 29.45 24.26 12.80
C SER A 39 29.25 24.11 11.28
N GLY A 40 28.00 24.29 10.85
CA GLY A 40 27.66 24.76 9.50
C GLY A 40 26.68 23.84 8.77
N GLY A 41 25.45 24.32 8.56
CA GLY A 41 24.50 23.84 7.56
C GLY A 41 24.13 22.35 7.60
N ASN A 42 23.01 22.01 8.24
CA ASN A 42 22.37 20.70 8.10
C ASN A 42 21.90 20.51 6.63
N THR A 43 22.82 20.08 5.77
CA THR A 43 22.46 19.36 4.55
C THR A 43 22.72 17.90 4.84
N TRP A 44 21.63 17.16 5.07
CA TRP A 44 21.69 15.71 5.14
C TRP A 44 22.24 15.20 3.80
N PRO A 45 23.16 14.22 3.78
CA PRO A 45 23.60 13.64 2.52
C PRO A 45 22.37 13.09 1.79
N GLU A 46 22.20 13.45 0.51
CA GLU A 46 21.22 12.81 -0.37
C GLU A 46 21.53 11.31 -0.39
N GLU A 47 20.80 10.53 0.40
CA GLU A 47 20.92 9.08 0.38
C GLU A 47 20.45 8.63 -1.01
N THR A 48 21.40 8.09 -1.78
CA THR A 48 21.20 7.73 -3.18
C THR A 48 20.09 6.69 -3.31
N VAL A 49 19.14 6.93 -4.22
CA VAL A 49 18.14 5.94 -4.62
C VAL A 49 18.88 4.69 -5.14
N VAL A 50 18.62 3.54 -4.53
CA VAL A 50 19.24 2.27 -4.88
C VAL A 50 18.30 1.49 -5.77
N THR A 51 18.73 1.17 -6.99
CA THR A 51 17.99 0.24 -7.84
C THR A 51 18.40 -1.19 -7.48
N PRO A 52 17.47 -2.07 -7.11
CA PRO A 52 17.80 -3.47 -6.82
C PRO A 52 18.39 -4.18 -8.04
N GLU A 53 19.21 -5.20 -7.77
CA GLU A 53 19.81 -6.02 -8.83
C GLU A 53 18.72 -6.65 -9.72
N GLY A 54 18.90 -6.56 -11.03
CA GLY A 54 17.96 -7.10 -12.02
C GLY A 54 16.72 -6.25 -12.31
N LEU A 55 16.53 -5.10 -11.64
CA LEU A 55 15.47 -4.14 -11.98
C LEU A 55 16.04 -2.97 -12.80
N ASN A 56 15.24 -2.48 -13.75
CA ASN A 56 15.50 -1.24 -14.47
C ASN A 56 14.82 -0.07 -13.75
N ARG A 57 15.62 0.95 -13.39
CA ARG A 57 15.13 2.15 -12.70
C ARG A 57 14.04 2.91 -13.48
N GLU A 58 14.15 2.98 -14.80
CA GLU A 58 13.22 3.73 -15.65
C GLU A 58 11.84 3.06 -15.75
N LEU A 59 11.78 1.76 -15.48
CA LEU A 59 10.56 0.95 -15.50
C LEU A 59 9.97 0.75 -14.10
N MET A 60 10.46 1.45 -13.08
CA MET A 60 9.89 1.35 -11.73
C MET A 60 8.48 1.93 -11.68
N PRO A 61 7.53 1.27 -10.98
CA PRO A 61 6.22 1.85 -10.73
C PRO A 61 6.38 3.10 -9.86
N LYS A 62 5.69 4.18 -10.23
CA LYS A 62 5.63 5.40 -9.42
C LYS A 62 4.70 5.20 -8.23
N HIS A 63 3.60 4.47 -8.43
CA HIS A 63 2.63 4.17 -7.39
C HIS A 63 2.38 2.67 -7.25
N VAL A 64 2.74 2.13 -6.08
CA VAL A 64 2.40 0.76 -5.69
C VAL A 64 1.25 0.78 -4.67
N ALA A 65 0.19 0.03 -4.95
CA ALA A 65 -0.91 -0.19 -4.02
C ALA A 65 -0.85 -1.62 -3.45
N ILE A 66 -1.10 -1.81 -2.15
CA ILE A 66 -1.01 -3.13 -1.51
C ILE A 66 -2.26 -3.43 -0.67
N ILE A 67 -2.90 -4.58 -0.95
CA ILE A 67 -3.90 -5.20 -0.08
C ILE A 67 -3.18 -6.18 0.86
N MET A 68 -3.00 -5.76 2.11
CA MET A 68 -2.24 -6.45 3.17
C MET A 68 -3.03 -7.61 3.81
N ASP A 69 -3.46 -8.57 3.01
CA ASP A 69 -4.28 -9.70 3.44
C ASP A 69 -3.44 -10.83 4.06
N GLY A 70 -4.05 -11.60 4.97
CA GLY A 70 -3.44 -12.79 5.58
C GLY A 70 -3.04 -12.67 7.05
N ASN A 71 -3.13 -11.48 7.68
CA ASN A 71 -2.75 -11.27 9.09
C ASN A 71 -3.36 -12.29 10.06
N ARG A 72 -4.68 -12.51 9.97
CA ARG A 72 -5.40 -13.48 10.82
C ARG A 72 -5.02 -14.92 10.53
N ARG A 73 -4.85 -15.27 9.26
CA ARG A 73 -4.43 -16.62 8.83
C ARG A 73 -3.03 -16.93 9.34
N TRP A 74 -2.14 -15.95 9.27
CA TRP A 74 -0.78 -16.05 9.79
C TRP A 74 -0.79 -16.32 11.29
N ALA A 75 -1.49 -15.50 12.07
CA ALA A 75 -1.59 -15.69 13.53
C ALA A 75 -2.13 -17.09 13.88
N ARG A 76 -3.20 -17.53 13.19
CA ARG A 76 -3.78 -18.86 13.37
C ARG A 76 -2.78 -19.98 13.05
N SER A 77 -2.00 -19.86 11.99
CA SER A 77 -0.98 -20.86 11.62
C SER A 77 0.10 -21.02 12.68
N GLN A 78 0.39 -19.93 13.41
CA GLN A 78 1.34 -19.89 14.53
C GLN A 78 0.69 -20.21 15.89
N ARG A 79 -0.61 -20.56 15.93
CA ARG A 79 -1.40 -20.76 17.15
C ARG A 79 -1.43 -19.53 18.08
N LEU A 80 -1.39 -18.34 17.48
CA LEU A 80 -1.43 -17.04 18.17
C LEU A 80 -2.79 -16.35 18.01
N MET A 81 -3.04 -15.38 18.89
CA MET A 81 -4.20 -14.50 18.80
C MET A 81 -4.10 -13.54 17.59
N PRO A 82 -5.23 -13.09 16.99
CA PRO A 82 -5.24 -12.20 15.82
C PRO A 82 -4.36 -10.95 15.95
N GLN A 83 -4.29 -10.36 17.16
CA GLN A 83 -3.45 -9.22 17.48
C GLN A 83 -1.98 -9.42 17.09
N ALA A 84 -1.44 -10.63 17.32
CA ALA A 84 -0.05 -10.94 16.97
C ALA A 84 0.19 -10.87 15.46
N GLY A 85 -0.81 -11.26 14.67
CA GLY A 85 -0.78 -11.13 13.21
C GLY A 85 -0.77 -9.69 12.75
N TYR A 86 -1.63 -8.83 13.32
CA TYR A 86 -1.63 -7.40 13.00
C TYR A 86 -0.32 -6.70 13.39
N LEU A 87 0.23 -7.03 14.55
CA LEU A 87 1.54 -6.50 14.98
C LEU A 87 2.68 -6.97 14.07
N ALA A 88 2.64 -8.22 13.61
CA ALA A 88 3.61 -8.73 12.63
C ALA A 88 3.43 -8.05 11.26
N GLY A 89 2.19 -7.84 10.83
CA GLY A 89 1.88 -7.07 9.63
C GLY A 89 2.36 -5.63 9.67
N ALA A 90 2.30 -4.96 10.83
CA ALA A 90 2.85 -3.61 10.97
C ALA A 90 4.38 -3.58 10.81
N ARG A 91 5.09 -4.63 11.25
CA ARG A 91 6.54 -4.77 11.01
C ARG A 91 6.85 -5.00 9.53
N ALA A 92 6.06 -5.83 8.85
CA ALA A 92 6.18 -6.04 7.40
C ALA A 92 5.92 -4.72 6.63
N LEU A 93 4.93 -3.93 7.05
CA LEU A 93 4.65 -2.62 6.46
C LEU A 93 5.85 -1.68 6.58
N LYS A 94 6.47 -1.58 7.76
CA LYS A 94 7.66 -0.76 7.97
C LYS A 94 8.79 -1.15 7.01
N LEU A 95 9.07 -2.45 6.89
CA LEU A 95 10.06 -2.95 5.93
C LEU A 95 9.71 -2.53 4.50
N VAL A 96 8.47 -2.72 4.05
CA VAL A 96 8.05 -2.37 2.69
C VAL A 96 8.12 -0.86 2.44
N VAL A 97 7.76 -0.03 3.41
CA VAL A 97 7.92 1.44 3.35
C VAL A 97 9.39 1.81 3.12
N ASP A 98 10.30 1.20 3.87
CA ASP A 98 11.74 1.47 3.79
C ASP A 98 12.29 1.08 2.41
N LEU A 99 11.87 -0.08 1.89
CA LEU A 99 12.26 -0.56 0.57
C LEU A 99 11.72 0.36 -0.54
N CYS A 100 10.42 0.70 -0.51
CA CYS A 100 9.82 1.62 -1.47
C CYS A 100 10.55 2.97 -1.51
N ARG A 101 10.82 3.55 -0.34
CA ARG A 101 11.59 4.80 -0.19
C ARG A 101 13.01 4.68 -0.77
N LYS A 102 13.72 3.58 -0.47
CA LYS A 102 15.09 3.34 -0.96
C LYS A 102 15.14 3.11 -2.47
N TRP A 103 14.14 2.44 -3.01
CA TRP A 103 14.07 2.06 -4.43
C TRP A 103 13.43 3.12 -5.33
N GLY A 104 13.04 4.27 -4.75
CA GLY A 104 12.54 5.43 -5.50
C GLY A 104 11.09 5.30 -5.95
N ILE A 105 10.30 4.42 -5.32
CA ILE A 105 8.85 4.41 -5.48
C ILE A 105 8.29 5.67 -4.80
N GLN A 106 7.48 6.44 -5.52
CA GLN A 106 7.04 7.76 -5.06
C GLN A 106 5.80 7.69 -4.17
N VAL A 107 4.91 6.73 -4.42
CA VAL A 107 3.67 6.55 -3.67
C VAL A 107 3.49 5.08 -3.31
N LEU A 108 3.26 4.83 -2.02
CA LEU A 108 2.84 3.54 -1.51
C LEU A 108 1.47 3.69 -0.84
N THR A 109 0.43 3.11 -1.43
CA THR A 109 -0.89 3.06 -0.80
C THR A 109 -1.13 1.68 -0.19
N VAL A 110 -1.52 1.61 1.08
CA VAL A 110 -1.85 0.36 1.74
C VAL A 110 -3.30 0.31 2.20
N PHE A 111 -3.97 -0.80 1.92
CA PHE A 111 -5.36 -1.01 2.34
C PHE A 111 -5.42 -1.55 3.77
N ALA A 112 -5.49 -0.64 4.74
CA ALA A 112 -5.40 -0.98 6.16
C ALA A 112 -6.76 -1.37 6.76
N PHE A 113 -7.84 -0.68 6.39
CA PHE A 113 -9.19 -0.97 6.89
C PHE A 113 -10.27 -0.61 5.86
N SER A 114 -11.05 -1.58 5.40
CA SER A 114 -12.16 -1.33 4.47
C SER A 114 -13.43 -0.90 5.21
N SER A 115 -14.33 -0.16 4.55
CA SER A 115 -15.66 0.11 5.13
C SER A 115 -16.43 -1.17 5.48
N ASP A 116 -16.25 -2.26 4.71
CA ASP A 116 -16.87 -3.56 5.03
C ASP A 116 -16.33 -4.20 6.33
N ASN A 117 -15.20 -3.72 6.87
CA ASN A 117 -14.63 -4.26 8.11
C ASN A 117 -15.36 -3.79 9.36
N TRP A 118 -16.25 -2.80 9.28
CA TRP A 118 -17.15 -2.45 10.37
C TRP A 118 -18.13 -3.58 10.74
N LEU A 119 -18.34 -4.54 9.84
CA LEU A 119 -19.16 -5.73 10.09
C LEU A 119 -18.47 -6.76 11.00
N ARG A 120 -17.18 -6.56 11.33
CA ARG A 120 -16.44 -7.44 12.26
C ARG A 120 -16.87 -7.18 13.71
N PRO A 121 -16.56 -8.11 14.64
CA PRO A 121 -16.83 -7.89 16.07
C PRO A 121 -16.23 -6.57 16.56
N ARG A 122 -16.99 -5.82 17.37
CA ARG A 122 -16.60 -4.48 17.82
C ARG A 122 -15.24 -4.47 18.51
N THR A 123 -14.95 -5.48 19.32
CA THR A 123 -13.66 -5.66 20.00
C THR A 123 -12.48 -5.81 19.04
N GLU A 124 -12.68 -6.44 17.87
CA GLU A 124 -11.65 -6.53 16.83
C GLU A 124 -11.46 -5.19 16.12
N VAL A 125 -12.54 -4.47 15.83
CA VAL A 125 -12.49 -3.15 15.21
C VAL A 125 -11.75 -2.17 16.11
N ASP A 126 -12.13 -2.09 17.40
CA ASP A 126 -11.50 -1.18 18.36
C ASP A 126 -10.00 -1.48 18.52
N LEU A 127 -9.62 -2.78 18.53
CA LEU A 127 -8.22 -3.19 18.54
C LEU A 127 -7.46 -2.70 17.30
N ILE A 128 -8.03 -2.85 16.11
CA ILE A 128 -7.38 -2.39 14.87
C ILE A 128 -7.19 -0.87 14.88
N MET A 129 -8.21 -0.11 15.29
CA MET A 129 -8.12 1.35 15.37
C MET A 129 -7.05 1.81 16.36
N ALA A 130 -6.97 1.16 17.53
CA ALA A 130 -5.91 1.42 18.51
C ALA A 130 -4.52 1.12 17.93
N LEU A 131 -4.35 -0.05 17.29
CA LEU A 131 -3.07 -0.44 16.69
C LEU A 131 -2.63 0.52 15.57
N ILE A 132 -3.56 1.00 14.72
CA ILE A 132 -3.26 2.00 13.69
C ILE A 132 -2.78 3.29 14.36
N GLY A 133 -3.49 3.78 15.37
CA GLY A 133 -3.13 5.01 16.10
C GLY A 133 -1.75 4.91 16.76
N ASP A 134 -1.51 3.83 17.49
CA ASP A 134 -0.22 3.58 18.16
C ASP A 134 0.92 3.52 17.14
N LYS A 135 0.74 2.79 16.03
CA LYS A 135 1.79 2.67 15.01
C LYS A 135 2.06 3.97 14.28
N ILE A 136 1.04 4.75 13.94
CA ILE A 136 1.25 6.08 13.34
C ILE A 136 2.05 6.95 14.31
N LYS A 137 1.64 7.01 15.58
CA LYS A 137 2.29 7.81 16.62
C LYS A 137 3.76 7.43 16.83
N ASP A 138 4.06 6.14 16.90
CA ASP A 138 5.42 5.61 17.09
C ASP A 138 6.34 5.97 15.92
N GLU A 139 5.80 6.11 14.71
CA GLU A 139 6.58 6.27 13.47
C GLU A 139 6.66 7.72 12.96
N ILE A 140 6.03 8.72 13.61
CA ILE A 140 6.05 10.12 13.12
C ILE A 140 7.48 10.65 12.99
N ALA A 141 8.29 10.51 14.05
CA ALA A 141 9.68 10.98 14.03
C ALA A 141 10.54 10.23 13.03
N TYR A 142 10.22 8.95 12.78
CA TYR A 142 10.85 8.16 11.73
C TYR A 142 10.51 8.72 10.34
N MET A 143 9.22 8.88 10.05
CA MET A 143 8.73 9.40 8.78
C MET A 143 9.30 10.78 8.48
N ASP A 144 9.36 11.67 9.47
CA ASP A 144 9.93 13.01 9.28
C ASP A 144 11.42 12.96 8.94
N ARG A 145 12.21 12.21 9.72
CA ARG A 145 13.65 12.04 9.49
C ARG A 145 13.95 11.42 8.12
N GLU A 146 13.14 10.46 7.69
CA GLU A 146 13.33 9.75 6.41
C GLU A 146 12.64 10.44 5.23
N ASN A 147 12.10 11.65 5.44
CA ASN A 147 11.41 12.43 4.41
C ASN A 147 10.22 11.68 3.77
N ILE A 148 9.46 10.96 4.60
CA ILE A 148 8.22 10.27 4.22
C ILE A 148 7.03 11.16 4.59
N ARG A 149 6.15 11.42 3.64
CA ARG A 149 4.86 12.06 3.85
C ARG A 149 3.81 11.01 4.19
N LEU A 150 3.03 11.23 5.24
CA LEU A 150 1.85 10.44 5.54
C LEU A 150 0.62 11.14 4.96
N SER A 151 -0.28 10.37 4.33
CA SER A 151 -1.62 10.82 3.92
C SER A 151 -2.67 9.75 4.27
N ILE A 152 -3.86 10.13 4.70
CA ILE A 152 -4.96 9.20 4.99
C ILE A 152 -6.06 9.27 3.94
N MET A 153 -6.36 8.13 3.32
CA MET A 153 -7.42 8.01 2.31
C MET A 153 -8.64 7.28 2.88
N GLY A 154 -9.84 7.82 2.66
CA GLY A 154 -11.11 7.25 3.14
C GLY A 154 -11.84 8.16 4.11
N ASP A 155 -12.94 7.66 4.68
CA ASP A 155 -13.80 8.45 5.56
C ASP A 155 -13.31 8.42 7.00
N VAL A 156 -12.66 9.52 7.42
CA VAL A 156 -12.13 9.68 8.78
C VAL A 156 -13.20 10.07 9.81
N SER A 157 -14.40 10.49 9.39
CA SER A 157 -15.44 11.01 10.30
C SER A 157 -15.94 9.96 11.30
N ASN A 158 -15.89 8.69 10.90
CA ASN A 158 -16.31 7.55 11.72
C ASN A 158 -15.19 6.95 12.59
N LEU A 159 -13.96 7.49 12.52
CA LEU A 159 -12.84 7.00 13.34
C LEU A 159 -12.92 7.54 14.77
N PRO A 160 -12.37 6.84 15.77
CA PRO A 160 -12.26 7.38 17.14
C PRO A 160 -11.55 8.74 17.15
N GLN A 161 -12.00 9.65 18.01
CA GLN A 161 -11.43 11.00 18.13
C GLN A 161 -9.91 10.98 18.36
N SER A 162 -9.43 10.09 19.23
CA SER A 162 -8.00 9.91 19.49
C SER A 162 -7.20 9.53 18.25
N LEU A 163 -7.76 8.68 17.38
CA LEU A 163 -7.12 8.30 16.12
C LEU A 163 -7.10 9.48 15.14
N ARG A 164 -8.18 10.26 15.04
CA ARG A 164 -8.24 11.46 14.20
C ARG A 164 -7.20 12.51 14.60
N GLU A 165 -7.00 12.71 15.90
CA GLU A 165 -6.00 13.64 16.43
C GLU A 165 -4.58 13.20 16.06
N VAL A 166 -4.26 11.91 16.23
CA VAL A 166 -2.97 11.34 15.83
C VAL A 166 -2.73 11.46 14.33
N ILE A 167 -3.73 11.15 13.51
CA ILE A 167 -3.68 11.30 12.05
C ILE A 167 -3.38 12.77 11.69
N THR A 168 -4.14 13.70 12.23
CA THR A 168 -3.99 15.13 11.94
C THR A 168 -2.60 15.63 12.32
N HIS A 169 -2.08 15.19 13.47
CA HIS A 169 -0.72 15.54 13.89
C HIS A 169 0.34 14.96 12.94
N ALA A 170 0.21 13.70 12.55
CA ALA A 170 1.17 13.03 11.67
C ALA A 170 1.17 13.60 10.24
N GLU A 171 0.01 13.87 9.64
CA GLU A 171 -0.09 14.52 8.32
C GLU A 171 0.53 15.92 8.36
N ASN A 172 0.26 16.72 9.39
CA ASN A 172 0.84 18.05 9.52
C ASN A 172 2.36 18.02 9.73
N SER A 173 2.86 17.07 10.51
CA SER A 173 4.29 16.94 10.80
C SER A 173 5.07 16.52 9.55
N THR A 174 4.44 15.77 8.64
CA THR A 174 5.10 15.18 7.46
C THR A 174 4.71 15.82 6.14
N LYS A 175 3.89 16.88 6.14
CA LYS A 175 3.30 17.47 4.90
C LYS A 175 4.31 17.97 3.87
N ASN A 176 5.51 18.39 4.31
CA ASN A 176 6.56 18.94 3.46
C ASN A 176 7.52 17.86 2.93
N ASN A 177 7.30 16.61 3.33
CA ASN A 177 8.11 15.49 2.90
C ASN A 177 7.70 15.07 1.49
N SER A 178 8.68 14.58 0.73
CA SER A 178 8.54 14.36 -0.72
C SER A 178 9.24 13.09 -1.23
N ARG A 179 10.04 12.41 -0.40
CA ARG A 179 10.78 11.22 -0.84
C ARG A 179 9.89 10.01 -1.09
N LEU A 180 8.87 9.83 -0.26
CA LEU A 180 7.81 8.83 -0.43
C LEU A 180 6.53 9.40 0.17
N ASN A 181 5.40 9.23 -0.51
CA ASN A 181 4.07 9.42 0.08
C ASN A 181 3.50 8.06 0.50
N LEU A 182 3.45 7.80 1.80
CA LEU A 182 2.74 6.68 2.38
C LEU A 182 1.28 7.06 2.56
N VAL A 183 0.40 6.41 1.80
CA VAL A 183 -1.04 6.60 1.88
C VAL A 183 -1.66 5.42 2.60
N ILE A 184 -2.31 5.66 3.74
CA ILE A 184 -3.02 4.62 4.47
C ILE A 184 -4.51 4.75 4.19
N ALA A 185 -5.07 3.74 3.51
CA ALA A 185 -6.50 3.68 3.25
C ALA A 185 -7.24 3.10 4.47
N VAL A 186 -8.00 3.94 5.17
CA VAL A 186 -8.72 3.61 6.40
C VAL A 186 -10.19 3.98 6.22
N ASN A 187 -11.08 3.05 6.58
CA ASN A 187 -12.52 3.17 6.31
C ASN A 187 -12.80 3.53 4.83
N TYR A 188 -12.05 2.90 3.93
CA TYR A 188 -12.13 3.17 2.50
C TYR A 188 -12.99 2.14 1.76
N SER A 189 -13.68 2.60 0.72
CA SER A 189 -14.50 1.81 -0.21
C SER A 189 -14.54 2.50 -1.57
N GLY A 190 -14.11 1.83 -2.63
CA GLY A 190 -14.12 2.38 -3.99
C GLY A 190 -15.52 2.67 -4.52
N LYS A 191 -16.52 1.86 -4.14
CA LYS A 191 -17.93 2.18 -4.43
C LYS A 191 -18.39 3.47 -3.76
N TYR A 192 -18.05 3.63 -2.48
CA TYR A 192 -18.39 4.84 -1.74
C TYR A 192 -17.70 6.06 -2.36
N ASP A 193 -16.44 5.91 -2.75
CA ASP A 193 -15.64 6.92 -3.42
C ASP A 193 -16.31 7.45 -4.70
N ILE A 194 -16.76 6.54 -5.58
CA ILE A 194 -17.50 6.89 -6.80
C ILE A 194 -18.84 7.57 -6.47
N VAL A 195 -19.56 7.09 -5.46
CA VAL A 195 -20.82 7.72 -5.03
C VAL A 195 -20.59 9.16 -4.54
N GLN A 196 -19.54 9.40 -3.75
CA GLN A 196 -19.19 10.75 -3.28
C GLN A 196 -18.79 11.67 -4.43
N ALA A 197 -18.03 11.16 -5.40
CA ALA A 197 -17.68 11.89 -6.61
C ALA A 197 -18.93 12.32 -7.38
N CYS A 198 -19.85 11.39 -7.64
CA CYS A 198 -21.13 11.68 -8.30
C CYS A 198 -21.98 12.71 -7.54
N GLN A 199 -22.06 12.60 -6.21
CA GLN A 199 -22.80 13.56 -5.37
C GLN A 199 -22.19 14.96 -5.45
N THR A 200 -20.86 15.06 -5.43
CA THR A 200 -20.15 16.34 -5.51
C THR A 200 -20.33 16.99 -6.88
N ILE A 201 -20.25 16.21 -7.97
CA ILE A 201 -20.52 16.71 -9.32
C ILE A 201 -21.98 17.16 -9.45
N ALA A 202 -22.94 16.39 -8.92
CA ALA A 202 -24.35 16.75 -8.95
C ALA A 202 -24.64 18.07 -8.21
N LEU A 203 -23.94 18.34 -7.11
CA LEU A 203 -24.03 19.64 -6.41
C LEU A 203 -23.49 20.78 -7.28
N LYS A 204 -22.33 20.59 -7.93
CA LYS A 204 -21.79 21.60 -8.87
C LYS A 204 -22.73 21.88 -10.04
N VAL A 205 -23.43 20.86 -10.54
CA VAL A 205 -24.46 21.02 -11.59
C VAL A 205 -25.65 21.81 -11.07
N LYS A 206 -26.15 21.46 -9.87
CA LYS A 206 -27.24 22.17 -9.22
C LYS A 206 -26.90 23.66 -8.99
N ASP A 207 -25.66 23.95 -8.63
CA ASP A 207 -25.18 25.31 -8.36
C ASP A 207 -24.77 26.08 -9.63
N GLY A 208 -24.93 25.47 -10.82
CA GLY A 208 -24.62 26.10 -12.11
C GLY A 208 -23.13 26.26 -12.40
N VAL A 209 -22.25 25.62 -11.62
CA VAL A 209 -20.79 25.65 -11.79
C VAL A 209 -20.35 24.79 -12.98
N VAL A 210 -21.09 23.71 -13.26
CA VAL A 210 -20.83 22.74 -14.33
C VAL A 210 -22.15 22.41 -15.03
N LYS A 211 -22.16 22.22 -16.34
CA LYS A 211 -23.33 21.68 -17.05
C LYS A 211 -23.26 20.15 -17.09
N SER A 212 -24.41 19.47 -17.12
CA SER A 212 -24.45 18.01 -17.17
C SER A 212 -23.69 17.42 -18.36
N GLU A 213 -23.67 18.11 -19.49
CA GLU A 213 -23.01 17.69 -20.72
C GLU A 213 -21.48 17.85 -20.66
N GLU A 214 -20.97 18.60 -19.68
CA GLU A 214 -19.53 18.81 -19.47
C GLU A 214 -18.91 17.73 -18.57
N ILE A 215 -19.73 16.88 -17.95
CA ILE A 215 -19.26 15.76 -17.13
C ILE A 215 -18.54 14.75 -18.01
N ASN A 216 -17.30 14.44 -17.67
CA ASN A 216 -16.45 13.50 -18.39
C ASN A 216 -15.57 12.70 -17.41
N GLU A 217 -14.79 11.77 -17.94
CA GLU A 217 -13.90 10.91 -17.15
C GLU A 217 -12.93 11.71 -16.27
N LEU A 218 -12.33 12.78 -16.82
CA LEU A 218 -11.41 13.66 -16.07
C LEU A 218 -12.10 14.34 -14.89
N MET A 219 -13.39 14.68 -15.01
CA MET A 219 -14.14 15.25 -13.89
C MET A 219 -14.38 14.22 -12.79
N ILE A 220 -14.71 12.98 -13.13
CA ILE A 220 -14.85 11.91 -12.14
C ILE A 220 -13.49 11.61 -11.49
N ASP A 221 -12.44 11.54 -12.30
CA ASP A 221 -11.06 11.31 -11.85
C ASP A 221 -10.61 12.33 -10.79
N ASN A 222 -10.95 13.59 -11.04
CA ASN A 222 -10.69 14.70 -10.12
C ASN A 222 -11.60 14.72 -8.89
N GLU A 223 -12.61 13.86 -8.77
CA GLU A 223 -13.52 13.83 -7.62
C GLU A 223 -13.41 12.54 -6.80
N VAL A 224 -12.95 11.44 -7.39
CA VAL A 224 -12.60 10.23 -6.63
C VAL A 224 -11.39 10.51 -5.72
N GLY A 225 -11.28 9.75 -4.62
CA GLY A 225 -10.63 10.05 -3.34
C GLY A 225 -9.13 10.36 -3.32
N MET A 226 -8.53 10.63 -4.49
CA MET A 226 -7.19 11.18 -4.63
C MET A 226 -7.18 12.69 -4.90
N LYS A 227 -8.33 13.34 -5.08
CA LYS A 227 -8.43 14.79 -5.35
C LYS A 227 -7.60 15.67 -4.42
N SER A 228 -7.72 15.45 -3.10
CA SER A 228 -6.99 16.23 -2.10
C SER A 228 -5.49 15.95 -2.07
N MET A 229 -5.07 14.81 -2.65
CA MET A 229 -3.70 14.33 -2.58
C MET A 229 -2.93 14.47 -3.90
N GLN A 230 -3.62 14.70 -5.02
CA GLN A 230 -3.03 14.86 -6.37
C GLN A 230 -2.07 13.72 -6.74
N LEU A 231 -2.45 12.48 -6.44
CA LEU A 231 -1.61 11.31 -6.66
C LEU A 231 -1.85 10.70 -8.04
N PRO A 232 -0.83 10.11 -8.67
CA PRO A 232 -1.03 9.29 -9.87
C PRO A 232 -1.81 8.02 -9.55
N HIS A 233 -2.48 7.43 -10.53
CA HIS A 233 -3.08 6.10 -10.38
C HIS A 233 -2.05 5.03 -10.04
N PRO A 234 -2.45 3.96 -9.32
CA PRO A 234 -1.56 2.83 -9.07
C PRO A 234 -1.04 2.24 -10.38
N ASP A 235 0.28 2.09 -10.46
CA ASP A 235 0.92 1.38 -11.54
C ASP A 235 0.82 -0.14 -11.35
N LEU A 236 0.95 -0.57 -10.09
CA LEU A 236 0.96 -1.95 -9.65
C LEU A 236 0.08 -2.10 -8.40
N LEU A 237 -0.86 -3.04 -8.42
CA LEU A 237 -1.59 -3.51 -7.25
C LEU A 237 -1.06 -4.90 -6.83
N ILE A 238 -0.55 -4.97 -5.61
CA ILE A 238 -0.15 -6.23 -4.98
C ILE A 238 -1.25 -6.66 -4.01
N ARG A 239 -1.63 -7.93 -4.06
CA ARG A 239 -2.44 -8.55 -3.01
C ARG A 239 -1.77 -9.82 -2.50
N THR A 240 -1.65 -9.92 -1.19
CA THR A 240 -1.07 -11.09 -0.51
C THR A 240 -2.12 -12.17 -0.22
N SER A 241 -1.67 -13.30 0.33
CA SER A 241 -2.45 -14.42 0.85
C SER A 241 -3.21 -15.31 -0.13
N GLY A 242 -2.91 -15.18 -1.43
CA GLY A 242 -3.44 -16.06 -2.49
C GLY A 242 -4.86 -15.72 -2.97
N GLU A 243 -5.50 -14.70 -2.41
CA GLU A 243 -6.84 -14.28 -2.83
C GLU A 243 -6.79 -13.46 -4.13
N VAL A 244 -7.61 -13.84 -5.11
CA VAL A 244 -7.63 -13.19 -6.44
C VAL A 244 -8.87 -12.29 -6.58
N ARG A 245 -8.82 -11.11 -5.97
CA ARG A 245 -9.84 -10.04 -6.08
C ARG A 245 -9.31 -8.70 -5.58
N VAL A 246 -9.94 -7.60 -5.95
CA VAL A 246 -9.54 -6.24 -5.50
C VAL A 246 -10.26 -5.81 -4.22
N SER A 247 -11.32 -6.52 -3.81
CA SER A 247 -12.05 -6.26 -2.55
C SER A 247 -12.48 -4.79 -2.36
N ASN A 248 -13.04 -4.18 -3.42
CA ASN A 248 -13.55 -2.80 -3.36
C ASN A 248 -12.47 -1.75 -3.06
N PHE A 249 -11.18 -2.07 -3.31
CA PHE A 249 -10.07 -1.12 -3.27
C PHE A 249 -9.85 -0.54 -4.67
N TYR A 250 -9.74 0.79 -4.79
CA TYR A 250 -9.50 1.52 -6.03
C TYR A 250 -10.32 1.06 -7.26
N LEU A 251 -11.65 1.16 -7.21
CA LEU A 251 -12.47 0.66 -8.33
C LEU A 251 -12.29 1.44 -9.63
N TRP A 252 -12.15 2.77 -9.54
CA TRP A 252 -11.96 3.64 -10.71
C TRP A 252 -10.48 3.62 -11.15
N GLN A 253 -9.58 3.80 -10.18
CA GLN A 253 -8.16 4.03 -10.41
C GLN A 253 -7.42 2.78 -10.94
N LEU A 254 -7.99 1.57 -10.75
CA LEU A 254 -7.37 0.32 -11.21
C LEU A 254 -7.57 0.00 -12.70
N ALA A 255 -8.26 0.85 -13.47
CA ALA A 255 -8.64 0.56 -14.86
C ALA A 255 -7.49 0.05 -15.75
N TYR A 256 -6.27 0.55 -15.51
CA TYR A 256 -5.05 0.17 -16.25
C TYR A 256 -3.90 -0.30 -15.34
N THR A 257 -4.21 -0.65 -14.10
CA THR A 257 -3.21 -1.08 -13.12
C THR A 257 -2.83 -2.54 -13.32
N GLU A 258 -1.54 -2.84 -13.25
CA GLU A 258 -1.06 -4.22 -13.27
C GLU A 258 -1.39 -4.92 -11.94
N LEU A 259 -1.97 -6.12 -12.02
CA LEU A 259 -2.35 -6.89 -10.83
C LEU A 259 -1.34 -8.01 -10.56
N TYR A 260 -0.86 -8.09 -9.31
CA TYR A 260 0.01 -9.15 -8.83
C TYR A 260 -0.56 -9.78 -7.56
N PHE A 261 -0.77 -11.10 -7.60
CA PHE A 261 -1.33 -11.87 -6.49
C PHE A 261 -0.26 -12.81 -5.92
N SER A 262 0.23 -12.53 -4.71
CA SER A 262 1.19 -13.37 -4.00
C SER A 262 0.46 -14.38 -3.09
N GLN A 263 0.98 -15.60 -3.04
CA GLN A 263 0.52 -16.63 -2.10
C GLN A 263 0.99 -16.35 -0.66
N THR A 264 2.02 -15.53 -0.50
CA THR A 264 2.64 -15.21 0.80
C THR A 264 1.67 -14.42 1.67
N LEU A 265 1.54 -14.79 2.95
CA LEU A 265 0.72 -14.04 3.92
C LEU A 265 1.41 -12.72 4.27
N TRP A 266 0.64 -11.65 4.50
CA TRP A 266 1.21 -10.32 4.71
C TRP A 266 2.34 -10.25 5.77
N PRO A 267 2.24 -10.89 6.95
CA PRO A 267 3.34 -10.82 7.93
C PRO A 267 4.67 -11.44 7.47
N ASP A 268 4.65 -12.31 6.46
CA ASP A 268 5.83 -12.94 5.88
C ASP A 268 6.26 -12.25 4.56
N PHE A 269 5.53 -11.20 4.12
CA PHE A 269 5.84 -10.46 2.91
C PHE A 269 7.01 -9.50 3.16
N GLY A 270 8.17 -9.80 2.56
CA GLY A 270 9.41 -9.05 2.73
C GLY A 270 10.06 -8.64 1.41
N GLU A 271 11.36 -8.35 1.47
CA GLU A 271 12.15 -7.85 0.33
C GLU A 271 12.04 -8.74 -0.91
N ASP A 272 12.27 -10.05 -0.76
CA ASP A 272 12.22 -11.00 -1.87
C ASP A 272 10.86 -11.04 -2.57
N GLU A 273 9.77 -10.88 -1.82
CA GLU A 273 8.41 -10.87 -2.38
C GLU A 273 8.12 -9.57 -3.14
N LEU A 274 8.57 -8.44 -2.60
CA LEU A 274 8.43 -7.16 -3.28
C LEU A 274 9.27 -7.12 -4.56
N LEU A 275 10.51 -7.63 -4.52
CA LEU A 275 11.35 -7.78 -5.72
C LEU A 275 10.67 -8.65 -6.78
N ARG A 276 10.12 -9.81 -6.39
CA ARG A 276 9.36 -10.67 -7.31
C ARG A 276 8.21 -9.93 -7.98
N ALA A 277 7.42 -9.17 -7.21
CA ALA A 277 6.32 -8.40 -7.74
C ALA A 277 6.79 -7.33 -8.75
N LEU A 278 7.90 -6.65 -8.44
CA LEU A 278 8.49 -5.62 -9.29
C LEU A 278 9.11 -6.20 -10.57
N HIS A 279 9.76 -7.37 -10.52
CA HIS A 279 10.24 -8.04 -11.73
C HIS A 279 9.09 -8.39 -12.66
N VAL A 280 8.04 -9.02 -12.14
CA VAL A 280 6.84 -9.36 -12.94
C VAL A 280 6.20 -8.11 -13.52
N PHE A 281 6.20 -6.99 -12.79
CA PHE A 281 5.73 -5.71 -13.31
C PHE A 281 6.58 -5.22 -14.50
N GLN A 282 7.90 -5.28 -14.42
CA GLN A 282 8.79 -4.81 -15.49
C GLN A 282 8.82 -5.74 -16.71
N GLU A 283 8.56 -7.03 -16.54
CA GLU A 283 8.43 -7.99 -17.65
C GLU A 283 7.17 -7.75 -18.50
N ARG A 284 6.12 -7.14 -17.91
CA ARG A 284 4.90 -6.82 -18.63
C ARG A 284 5.15 -5.60 -19.52
N SER A 285 5.20 -5.82 -20.83
CA SER A 285 5.18 -4.73 -21.81
C SER A 285 3.86 -3.97 -21.70
N ARG A 286 3.87 -2.77 -21.10
CA ARG A 286 2.69 -1.90 -21.02
C ARG A 286 2.20 -1.55 -22.42
N ARG A 287 1.14 -2.22 -22.86
CA ARG A 287 0.38 -1.87 -24.06
C ARG A 287 -0.87 -1.14 -23.59
N TYR A 288 -0.82 0.19 -23.52
CA TYR A 288 -2.04 0.98 -23.39
C TYR A 288 -2.84 0.86 -24.70
N GLY A 289 -3.67 -0.19 -24.81
CA GLY A 289 -4.69 -0.33 -25.86
C GLY A 289 -4.24 -0.11 -27.30
N ALA A 290 -3.11 -0.71 -27.72
CA ALA A 290 -2.74 -0.82 -29.13
C ALA A 290 -3.53 -1.94 -29.84
#